data_AF-A0A844XKD1-F1
#
_entry.id   AF-A0A844XKD1-F1
#
_cell.length_a   1.000
_cell.length_b   1.000
_cell.length_c   1.000
_cell.angle_alpha   90.00
_cell.angle_beta   90.00
_cell.angle_gamma   90.00
#
_symmetry.space_group_name_H-M   'P 1'
#
loop_
_entity.id
_entity.type
_entity.pdbx_description
1 polymer ?
#
loop_
_entity_poly.entity_id
_entity_poly.type
_entity_poly.pdbx_seq_one_letter_code
_entity_poly.pdbx_strand_id
1 'polypeptide(L)'
;MLAEINLWFLSLGEQYGVNPYIFGAIYVGAIPFFLASIAWVVKRARAGRSTVLPTMLAGFFFVSAYLYLAVVGRNIPVWVWIFLAALIAYGAWSTIRDTRRKITAPGEP
;
A
#
# COMPACT_ATOMS: atom_id res chain seq x y z
N MET A 1 -29.02 12.11 -0.57
CA MET A 1 -27.93 11.34 -1.21
C MET A 1 -26.60 12.11 -1.33
N LEU A 2 -26.40 13.06 -2.26
CA LEU A 2 -25.09 13.77 -2.39
C LEU A 2 -24.73 14.60 -1.15
N ALA A 3 -25.71 15.26 -0.52
CA ALA A 3 -25.51 16.03 0.71
C ALA A 3 -25.14 15.13 1.91
N GLU A 4 -25.72 13.94 2.01
CA GLU A 4 -25.40 12.98 3.07
C GLU A 4 -23.99 12.38 2.92
N ILE A 5 -23.58 12.10 1.68
CA ILE A 5 -22.20 11.67 1.40
C ILE A 5 -21.21 12.76 1.84
N ASN A 6 -21.52 14.03 1.60
CA ASN A 6 -20.69 15.15 2.02
C ASN A 6 -20.62 15.26 3.55
N LEU A 7 -21.77 15.17 4.25
CA LEU A 7 -21.81 15.20 5.72
C LEU A 7 -21.03 14.03 6.36
N TRP A 8 -21.20 12.81 5.83
CA TRP A 8 -20.41 11.65 6.26
C TRP A 8 -18.91 11.89 6.04
N PHE A 9 -18.55 12.45 4.89
CA PHE A 9 -17.17 12.74 4.53
C PHE A 9 -16.53 13.81 5.42
N LEU A 10 -17.27 14.85 5.77
CA LEU A 10 -16.84 15.88 6.73
C LEU A 10 -16.70 15.29 8.14
N SER A 11 -17.60 14.39 8.54
CA SER A 11 -17.55 13.73 9.87
C SER A 11 -16.30 12.87 10.06
N LEU A 12 -15.74 12.29 8.98
CA LEU A 12 -14.46 11.57 9.03
C LEU A 12 -13.31 12.52 9.37
N GLY A 13 -13.33 13.74 8.84
CA GLY A 13 -12.33 14.75 9.16
C GLY A 13 -12.37 15.16 10.64
N GLU A 14 -13.57 15.31 11.20
CA GLU A 14 -13.77 15.60 12.62
C GLU A 14 -13.36 14.43 13.52
N GLN A 15 -13.75 13.20 13.15
CA GLN A 15 -13.46 11.99 13.91
C GLN A 15 -11.96 11.66 13.98
N TYR A 16 -11.27 11.76 12.84
CA TYR A 16 -9.86 11.40 12.74
C TYR A 16 -8.92 12.60 12.86
N GLY A 17 -9.43 13.84 12.89
CA GLY A 17 -8.63 15.06 12.99
C GLY A 17 -7.85 15.40 11.71
N VAL A 18 -8.37 14.98 10.55
CA VAL A 18 -7.68 15.15 9.26
C VAL A 18 -8.47 16.02 8.31
N ASN A 19 -7.79 16.68 7.37
CA ASN A 19 -8.49 17.36 6.29
C ASN A 19 -9.20 16.33 5.39
N PRO A 20 -10.55 16.32 5.32
CA PRO A 20 -11.30 15.31 4.60
C PRO A 20 -11.01 15.37 3.09
N TYR A 21 -10.82 16.55 2.50
CA TYR A 21 -10.50 16.67 1.08
C TYR A 21 -9.16 16.03 0.72
N ILE A 22 -8.13 16.17 1.57
CA ILE A 22 -6.84 15.50 1.38
C ILE A 22 -7.02 13.98 1.51
N PHE A 23 -7.76 13.54 2.52
CA PHE A 23 -8.06 12.11 2.71
C PHE A 23 -8.75 11.50 1.48
N GLY A 24 -9.78 12.16 0.94
CA GLY A 24 -10.47 11.69 -0.27
C GLY A 24 -9.62 11.78 -1.53
N ALA A 25 -8.81 12.84 -1.66
CA ALA A 25 -7.90 12.98 -2.79
C ALA A 25 -6.88 11.83 -2.81
N ILE A 26 -6.33 11.45 -1.65
CA ILE A 26 -5.45 10.29 -1.52
C ILE A 26 -6.23 9.00 -1.80
N TYR A 27 -7.39 8.83 -1.19
CA TYR A 27 -8.20 7.62 -1.32
C TYR A 27 -8.59 7.34 -2.78
N VAL A 28 -9.17 8.34 -3.46
CA VAL A 28 -9.59 8.23 -4.87
C VAL A 28 -8.38 8.22 -5.79
N GLY A 29 -7.39 9.07 -5.51
CA GLY A 29 -6.17 9.20 -6.30
C GLY A 29 -5.33 7.92 -6.30
N ALA A 30 -5.33 7.15 -5.21
CA ALA A 30 -4.59 5.90 -5.10
C ALA A 30 -5.19 4.75 -5.91
N ILE A 31 -6.49 4.75 -6.19
CA ILE A 31 -7.19 3.68 -6.94
C ILE A 31 -6.55 3.39 -8.31
N PRO A 32 -6.35 4.37 -9.22
CA PRO A 32 -5.75 4.10 -10.52
C PRO A 32 -4.33 3.52 -10.40
N PHE A 33 -3.53 3.99 -9.43
CA PHE A 33 -2.18 3.46 -9.21
C PHE A 33 -2.18 2.06 -8.59
N PHE A 34 -3.14 1.77 -7.70
CA PHE A 34 -3.35 0.45 -7.15
C PHE A 34 -3.70 -0.55 -8.26
N LEU A 35 -4.68 -0.22 -9.11
CA LEU A 35 -5.08 -1.07 -10.23
C LEU A 35 -3.93 -1.27 -11.23
N ALA A 36 -3.18 -0.21 -11.55
CA ALA A 36 -2.00 -0.31 -12.40
C ALA A 36 -0.93 -1.25 -11.79
N SER A 37 -0.72 -1.16 -10.47
CA SER A 37 0.21 -2.04 -9.75
C SER A 37 -0.25 -3.50 -9.79
N ILE A 38 -1.54 -3.77 -9.61
CA ILE A 38 -2.11 -5.13 -9.74
C ILE A 38 -1.95 -5.66 -11.17
N ALA A 39 -2.28 -4.86 -12.19
CA ALA A 39 -2.06 -5.25 -13.59
C ALA A 39 -0.59 -5.59 -13.85
N TRP A 40 0.33 -4.85 -13.23
CA TRP A 40 1.76 -5.12 -13.32
C TRP A 40 2.18 -6.41 -12.58
N VAL A 41 1.62 -6.68 -11.39
CA VAL A 41 1.80 -7.97 -10.68
C VAL A 41 1.39 -9.12 -11.60
N VAL A 42 0.19 -9.06 -12.18
CA VAL A 42 -0.33 -10.12 -13.07
C VAL A 42 0.60 -10.31 -14.27
N LYS A 43 1.02 -9.21 -14.92
CA LYS A 43 1.94 -9.28 -16.07
C LYS A 43 3.28 -9.92 -15.71
N ARG A 44 3.88 -9.57 -14.55
CA ARG A 44 5.16 -10.15 -14.11
C ARG A 44 5.02 -11.60 -13.66
N ALA A 45 3.94 -11.94 -12.95
CA ALA A 45 3.65 -13.30 -12.52
C ALA A 45 3.50 -14.24 -13.73
N ARG A 46 2.77 -13.82 -14.76
CA ARG A 46 2.64 -14.57 -16.03
C ARG A 46 3.96 -14.73 -16.77
N ALA A 47 4.88 -13.80 -16.60
CA ALA A 47 6.22 -13.84 -17.20
C ALA A 47 7.27 -14.57 -16.33
N GLY A 48 6.89 -15.16 -15.20
CA GLY A 48 7.82 -15.81 -14.27
C GLY A 48 8.83 -14.86 -13.61
N ARG A 49 8.55 -13.53 -13.61
CA ARG A 49 9.44 -12.50 -13.08
C ARG A 49 9.04 -12.12 -11.66
N SER A 50 10.00 -11.57 -10.90
CA SER A 50 9.76 -11.08 -9.54
C SER A 50 8.64 -10.03 -9.48
N THR A 51 7.64 -10.29 -8.64
CA THR A 51 6.47 -9.45 -8.39
C THR A 51 6.63 -8.53 -7.17
N VAL A 52 7.79 -8.52 -6.54
CA VAL A 52 8.02 -7.83 -5.26
C VAL A 52 7.71 -6.35 -5.36
N LEU A 53 8.33 -5.65 -6.33
CA LEU A 53 8.11 -4.22 -6.54
C LEU A 53 6.64 -3.84 -6.80
N PRO A 54 5.93 -4.44 -7.78
CA PRO A 54 4.52 -4.10 -8.00
C PRO A 54 3.63 -4.52 -6.82
N THR A 55 3.99 -5.54 -6.05
CA THR A 55 3.28 -5.92 -4.80
C THR A 55 3.46 -4.85 -3.72
N MET A 56 4.68 -4.34 -3.53
CA MET A 56 4.95 -3.26 -2.59
C MET A 56 4.22 -1.97 -2.97
N LEU A 57 4.19 -1.64 -4.26
CA LEU A 57 3.42 -0.49 -4.77
C LEU A 57 1.92 -0.66 -4.54
N ALA A 58 1.36 -1.84 -4.87
CA ALA A 58 -0.04 -2.14 -4.61
C ALA A 58 -0.36 -2.00 -3.12
N GLY A 59 0.48 -2.58 -2.24
CA GLY A 59 0.33 -2.44 -0.79
C GLY A 59 0.39 -0.98 -0.33
N PHE A 60 1.34 -0.20 -0.84
CA PHE A 60 1.50 1.22 -0.51
C PHE A 60 0.26 2.04 -0.91
N PHE A 61 -0.21 1.92 -2.15
CA PHE A 61 -1.41 2.65 -2.59
C PHE A 61 -2.66 2.20 -1.84
N PHE A 62 -2.78 0.91 -1.53
CA PHE A 62 -3.89 0.36 -0.73
C PHE A 62 -3.97 0.99 0.66
N VAL A 63 -2.83 1.22 1.33
CA VAL A 63 -2.81 1.82 2.68
C VAL A 63 -2.55 3.32 2.72
N SER A 64 -2.35 3.97 1.57
CA SER A 64 -1.94 5.38 1.50
C SER A 64 -2.86 6.35 2.25
N ALA A 65 -4.19 6.16 2.16
CA ALA A 65 -5.15 6.96 2.92
C ALA A 65 -5.02 6.75 4.44
N TYR A 66 -4.71 5.52 4.87
CA TYR A 66 -4.46 5.22 6.28
C TYR A 66 -3.09 5.71 6.76
N LEU A 67 -2.08 5.78 5.89
CA LEU A 67 -0.80 6.43 6.21
C LEU A 67 -0.99 7.91 6.50
N TYR A 68 -1.89 8.58 5.77
CA TYR A 68 -2.25 9.97 6.08
C TYR A 68 -2.91 10.09 7.46
N LEU A 69 -3.82 9.17 7.81
CA LEU A 69 -4.34 9.07 9.19
C LEU A 69 -3.25 8.77 10.21
N ALA A 70 -2.20 8.04 9.83
CA ALA A 70 -1.10 7.71 10.73
C ALA A 70 -0.19 8.88 11.06
N VAL A 71 -0.01 9.81 10.11
CA VAL A 71 0.85 10.98 10.29
C VAL A 71 0.09 12.14 10.92
N VAL A 72 -1.16 12.36 10.50
CA VAL A 72 -1.92 13.59 10.83
C VAL A 72 -3.12 13.28 11.73
N GLY A 73 -3.63 12.05 11.67
CA GLY A 73 -4.86 11.67 12.36
C GLY A 73 -4.65 11.02 13.72
N ARG A 74 -5.76 10.70 14.37
CA ARG A 74 -5.81 9.91 15.61
C ARG A 74 -6.65 8.66 15.43
N ASN A 75 -6.47 7.67 16.30
CA ASN A 75 -7.32 6.48 16.40
C ASN A 75 -7.33 5.59 15.14
N ILE A 76 -6.14 5.25 14.63
CA ILE A 76 -5.99 4.39 13.46
C ILE A 76 -6.40 2.96 13.83
N PRO A 77 -7.16 2.27 12.98
CA PRO A 77 -7.49 0.86 13.21
C PRO A 77 -6.25 -0.03 13.32
N VAL A 78 -6.20 -0.91 14.32
CA VAL A 78 -5.07 -1.81 14.61
C VAL A 78 -4.67 -2.67 13.41
N TRP A 79 -5.63 -3.09 12.58
CA TRP A 79 -5.37 -3.93 11.41
C TRP A 79 -4.45 -3.26 10.38
N VAL A 80 -4.44 -1.92 10.30
CA VAL A 80 -3.55 -1.17 9.39
C VAL A 80 -2.09 -1.38 9.79
N TRP A 81 -1.80 -1.34 11.09
CA TRP A 81 -0.46 -1.57 11.63
C TRP A 81 0.00 -3.00 11.38
N ILE A 82 -0.90 -3.98 11.56
CA ILE A 82 -0.63 -5.38 11.24
C ILE A 82 -0.29 -5.54 9.75
N PHE A 83 -1.08 -4.91 8.87
CA PHE A 83 -0.85 -4.96 7.42
C PHE A 83 0.49 -4.31 7.03
N LEU A 84 0.81 -3.13 7.58
CA LEU A 84 2.09 -2.46 7.34
C LEU A 84 3.28 -3.30 7.82
N ALA A 85 3.20 -3.86 9.02
CA ALA A 85 4.23 -4.74 9.55
C ALA A 85 4.44 -5.97 8.66
N ALA A 86 3.36 -6.58 8.18
CA ALA A 86 3.43 -7.70 7.24
C ALA A 86 4.06 -7.29 5.90
N LEU A 87 3.72 -6.11 5.36
CA LEU A 87 4.29 -5.59 4.12
C LEU A 87 5.80 -5.37 4.24
N ILE A 88 6.24 -4.78 5.35
CA ILE A 88 7.66 -4.54 5.64
C ILE A 88 8.40 -5.87 5.81
N ALA A 89 7.86 -6.79 6.61
CA ALA A 89 8.44 -8.11 6.83
C ALA A 89 8.58 -8.90 5.52
N TYR A 90 7.54 -8.86 4.67
CA TYR A 90 7.56 -9.49 3.35
C TYR A 90 8.63 -8.88 2.43
N GLY A 91 8.71 -7.55 2.36
CA GLY A 91 9.71 -6.85 1.55
C GLY A 91 11.15 -7.17 2.00
N ALA A 92 11.40 -7.15 3.31
CA ALA A 92 12.69 -7.50 3.89
C ALA A 92 13.06 -8.97 3.62
N TRP A 93 12.14 -9.90 3.89
CA TRP A 93 12.36 -11.33 3.65
C TRP A 93 12.62 -11.62 2.18
N SER A 94 11.85 -11.01 1.27
CA SER A 94 12.04 -11.19 -0.16
C SER A 94 13.40 -10.67 -0.63
N THR A 95 13.82 -9.51 -0.14
CA THR A 95 15.13 -8.92 -0.50
C THR A 95 16.28 -9.79 -0.02
N ILE A 96 16.21 -10.28 1.23
CA ILE A 96 17.21 -11.19 1.80
C ILE A 96 17.26 -12.50 1.00
N ARG A 97 16.11 -13.09 0.67
CA ARG A 97 16.03 -14.33 -0.11
C ARG A 97 16.63 -14.19 -1.51
N ASP A 98 16.29 -13.11 -2.21
CA ASP A 98 16.81 -12.85 -3.56
C ASP A 98 18.32 -12.57 -3.54
N THR A 99 18.80 -11.86 -2.52
CA THR A 99 20.23 -11.58 -2.34
C THR A 99 21.02 -12.85 -2.02
N ARG A 100 20.53 -13.69 -1.08
CA ARG A 100 21.18 -14.99 -0.78
C ARG A 100 21.25 -15.90 -2.00
N ARG A 101 20.17 -15.99 -2.79
CA ARG A 101 20.16 -16.77 -4.04
C ARG A 101 21.23 -16.34 -5.04
N LYS A 102 21.49 -15.04 -5.15
CA LYS A 102 22.54 -14.51 -6.04
C LYS A 102 23.96 -14.79 -5.55
N ILE A 103 24.17 -14.84 -4.23
CA ILE A 103 25.50 -15.12 -3.63
C ILE A 103 25.82 -16.63 -3.65
N THR A 104 24.79 -17.49 -3.69
CA THR A 104 24.97 -18.96 -3.71
C THR A 104 25.02 -19.54 -5.12
N ALA A 105 24.88 -18.74 -6.18
CA ALA A 105 25.20 -19.18 -7.53
C ALA A 105 26.73 -19.23 -7.64
N PRO A 106 27.36 -20.42 -7.70
CA PRO A 106 28.79 -20.51 -7.95
C PRO A 106 29.06 -19.81 -9.27
N GLY A 107 30.02 -18.89 -9.30
CA GLY A 107 30.54 -18.40 -10.58
C GLY A 107 30.95 -19.60 -11.43
N GLU A 108 30.41 -19.68 -12.64
CA GLU A 108 30.93 -20.58 -13.67
C GLU A 108 32.31 -20.08 -14.12
N PRO A 109 33.28 -21.02 -14.13
CA PRO A 109 34.32 -21.19 -15.14
C PRO A 109 34.09 -20.56 -16.50
#